data_AF-A0A522DW15-F1
#
_entry.id   AF-A0A522DW15-F1
#
_cell.length_a   1.000
_cell.length_b   1.000
_cell.length_c   1.000
_cell.angle_alpha   90.00
_cell.angle_beta   90.00
_cell.angle_gamma   90.00
#
_symmetry.space_group_name_H-M   'P 1'
#
loop_
_entity.id
_entity.type
_entity.pdbx_description
1 polymer ?
#
loop_
_entity_poly.entity_id
_entity_poly.type
_entity_poly.pdbx_seq_one_letter_code
_entity_poly.pdbx_strand_id
1 'polypeptide(L)'
;MQATVHLLPRVIRLKDASGYLGMDRNRFNKEVRPDLVEFRIGTQGIGFDRLDLDAWFDEYKLRNGRPDQTQRGNESWDVKKHQGSSKGASSGISTKLSKADAFAKALAQATSKKPKAT
;
A
#
# COMPACT_ATOMS: atom_id res chain seq x y z
N MET A 1 -10.79 13.05 -46.78
CA MET A 1 -10.47 13.16 -45.35
C MET A 1 -10.10 11.76 -44.87
N GLN A 2 -8.84 11.50 -44.55
CA GLN A 2 -8.44 10.19 -44.01
C GLN A 2 -8.65 10.21 -42.49
N ALA A 3 -9.45 9.28 -41.98
CA ALA A 3 -9.63 9.09 -40.55
C ALA A 3 -8.50 8.21 -40.02
N THR A 4 -7.61 8.77 -39.21
CA THR A 4 -6.62 8.00 -38.46
C THR A 4 -7.29 7.31 -37.28
N VAL A 5 -7.35 5.98 -37.34
CA VAL A 5 -7.86 5.15 -36.23
C VAL A 5 -6.71 4.89 -35.26
N HIS A 6 -6.81 5.42 -34.04
CA HIS A 6 -5.88 5.12 -32.96
C HIS A 6 -6.30 3.83 -32.26
N LEU A 7 -5.62 2.73 -32.58
CA LEU A 7 -5.83 1.44 -31.93
C LEU A 7 -5.00 1.38 -30.65
N LEU A 8 -5.67 1.16 -29.51
CA LEU A 8 -4.98 0.90 -28.25
C LEU A 8 -4.41 -0.53 -28.27
N PRO A 9 -3.17 -0.74 -27.80
CA PRO A 9 -2.61 -2.07 -27.65
C PRO A 9 -3.52 -2.95 -26.77
N ARG A 10 -3.84 -4.15 -27.28
CA ARG A 10 -4.59 -5.15 -26.53
C ARG A 10 -3.73 -5.84 -25.47
N VAL A 11 -2.45 -5.96 -25.78
CA VAL A 11 -1.49 -6.72 -24.99
C VAL A 11 -0.55 -5.78 -24.26
N ILE A 12 -0.45 -5.95 -22.95
CA ILE A 12 0.47 -5.22 -22.09
C ILE A 12 1.62 -6.14 -21.70
N ARG A 13 2.86 -5.67 -21.88
CA ARG A 13 4.07 -6.42 -21.48
C ARG A 13 4.18 -6.46 -19.96
N LEU A 14 4.78 -7.52 -19.42
CA LEU A 14 5.06 -7.63 -17.98
C LEU A 14 5.81 -6.42 -17.40
N LYS A 15 6.68 -5.78 -18.18
CA LYS A 15 7.39 -4.56 -17.77
C LYS A 15 6.43 -3.40 -17.49
N ASP A 16 5.39 -3.25 -18.32
CA ASP A 16 4.50 -2.10 -18.32
C ASP A 16 3.22 -2.36 -17.51
N ALA A 17 2.92 -3.63 -17.21
CA ALA A 17 1.70 -4.06 -16.50
C ALA A 17 1.56 -3.44 -15.09
N SER A 18 2.65 -3.40 -14.32
CA SER A 18 2.60 -2.75 -12.99
C SER A 18 2.35 -1.24 -13.09
N GLY A 19 2.92 -0.59 -14.11
CA GLY A 19 2.72 0.83 -14.37
C GLY A 19 1.29 1.14 -14.83
N TYR A 20 0.69 0.25 -15.64
CA TYR A 20 -0.70 0.39 -16.08
C TYR A 20 -1.69 0.44 -14.92
N LEU A 21 -1.51 -0.44 -13.92
CA LEU A 21 -2.35 -0.45 -12.71
C LEU A 21 -1.93 0.57 -11.64
N GLY A 22 -0.89 1.39 -11.89
CA GLY A 22 -0.40 2.38 -10.93
C GLY A 22 0.20 1.79 -9.66
N MET A 23 0.76 0.59 -9.72
CA MET A 23 1.29 -0.14 -8.56
C MET A 23 2.78 -0.47 -8.68
N ASP A 24 3.42 -0.80 -7.56
CA ASP A 24 4.80 -1.27 -7.57
C ASP A 24 4.91 -2.70 -8.12
N ARG A 25 6.07 -3.01 -8.71
CA ARG A 25 6.31 -4.30 -9.38
C ARG A 25 6.27 -5.49 -8.41
N ASN A 26 6.61 -5.29 -7.13
CA ASN A 26 6.63 -6.38 -6.16
C ASN A 26 5.22 -6.75 -5.74
N ARG A 27 4.36 -5.76 -5.50
CA ARG A 27 2.93 -5.95 -5.26
C ARG A 27 2.26 -6.60 -6.48
N PHE A 28 2.54 -6.12 -7.69
CA PHE A 28 2.01 -6.70 -8.92
C PHE A 28 2.29 -8.22 -9.01
N ASN A 29 3.55 -8.61 -8.79
CA ASN A 29 3.96 -10.02 -8.85
C ASN A 29 3.34 -10.91 -7.77
N LYS A 30 2.89 -10.34 -6.65
CA LYS A 30 2.31 -11.07 -5.53
C LYS A 30 0.79 -11.15 -5.59
N GLU A 31 0.14 -10.06 -5.99
CA GLU A 31 -1.31 -9.89 -5.88
C GLU A 31 -2.03 -10.06 -7.23
N VAL A 32 -1.40 -9.68 -8.34
CA VAL A 32 -2.08 -9.64 -9.66
C VAL A 32 -1.66 -10.83 -10.50
N ARG A 33 -0.35 -11.08 -10.56
CA ARG A 33 0.25 -12.09 -11.42
C ARG A 33 -0.29 -13.52 -11.21
N PRO A 34 -0.53 -13.99 -9.97
CA PRO A 34 -1.10 -15.33 -9.76
C PRO A 34 -2.54 -15.49 -10.27
N ASP A 35 -3.29 -14.39 -10.34
CA ASP A 35 -4.71 -14.39 -10.68
C ASP A 35 -4.95 -14.16 -12.20
N LEU A 36 -3.89 -13.84 -12.95
CA LEU A 36 -3.95 -13.54 -14.39
C LEU A 36 -3.40 -14.69 -15.25
N VAL A 37 -3.95 -14.82 -16.45
CA VAL A 37 -3.44 -15.74 -17.46
C VAL A 37 -2.24 -15.10 -18.17
N GLU A 38 -1.04 -15.61 -17.88
CA GLU A 38 0.19 -15.22 -18.58
C GLU A 38 0.30 -15.93 -19.94
N PHE A 39 0.62 -15.17 -20.99
CA PHE A 39 1.02 -15.75 -22.27
C PHE A 39 2.41 -15.28 -22.71
N ARG A 40 3.14 -16.20 -23.35
CA ARG A 40 4.46 -15.91 -23.91
C ARG A 40 4.30 -15.24 -25.27
N ILE A 41 5.06 -14.17 -25.48
CA ILE A 41 5.17 -13.44 -26.72
C ILE A 41 6.59 -13.62 -27.23
N GLY A 42 6.73 -14.51 -28.20
CA GLY A 42 8.04 -14.94 -28.71
C GLY A 42 8.84 -15.68 -27.64
N THR A 43 10.17 -15.51 -27.66
CA THR A 43 11.09 -16.31 -26.86
C THR A 43 11.18 -15.87 -25.39
N GLN A 44 11.11 -14.57 -25.12
CA GLN A 44 11.39 -13.99 -23.79
C GLN A 44 10.29 -13.05 -23.28
N GLY A 45 9.33 -12.71 -24.13
CA GLY A 45 8.25 -11.79 -23.74
C GLY A 45 7.18 -12.51 -22.94
N ILE A 46 6.73 -11.89 -21.85
CA ILE A 46 5.47 -12.24 -21.18
C ILE A 46 4.53 -11.05 -21.37
N GLY A 47 3.28 -11.33 -21.69
CA GLY A 47 2.24 -10.32 -21.75
C GLY A 47 0.93 -10.77 -21.12
N PHE A 48 0.08 -9.78 -20.95
CA PHE A 48 -1.24 -9.87 -20.36
C PHE A 48 -2.23 -9.18 -21.30
N ASP A 49 -3.47 -9.66 -21.30
CA ASP A 49 -4.55 -8.94 -21.94
C ASP A 49 -4.92 -7.72 -21.06
N ARG A 50 -5.12 -6.57 -21.69
CA ARG A 50 -5.62 -5.37 -21.02
C ARG A 50 -6.97 -5.62 -20.34
N LEU A 51 -7.90 -6.35 -20.96
CA LEU A 51 -9.21 -6.56 -20.33
C LEU A 51 -9.13 -7.45 -19.10
N ASP A 52 -8.19 -8.40 -19.06
CA ASP A 52 -8.00 -9.23 -17.88
C ASP A 52 -7.44 -8.37 -16.72
N LEU A 53 -6.53 -7.45 -17.03
CA LEU A 53 -6.03 -6.46 -16.06
C LEU A 53 -7.14 -5.53 -15.57
N ASP A 54 -8.00 -5.05 -16.47
CA ASP A 54 -9.13 -4.18 -16.13
C ASP A 54 -10.15 -4.92 -15.25
N ALA A 55 -10.49 -6.16 -15.60
CA ALA A 55 -11.43 -7.00 -14.84
C ALA A 55 -10.90 -7.31 -13.43
N TRP A 56 -9.61 -7.67 -13.31
CA TRP A 56 -8.97 -7.87 -12.02
C TRP A 56 -9.02 -6.58 -11.17
N PHE A 57 -8.81 -5.41 -11.80
CA PHE A 57 -8.86 -4.14 -11.09
C PHE A 57 -10.27 -3.81 -10.60
N ASP A 58 -11.30 -4.09 -11.38
CA ASP A 58 -12.69 -3.88 -10.97
C ASP A 58 -13.05 -4.74 -9.75
N GLU A 59 -12.65 -6.01 -9.74
CA GLU A 59 -12.81 -6.90 -8.58
C GLU A 59 -12.02 -6.40 -7.37
N TYR A 60 -10.76 -5.98 -7.58
CA TYR A 60 -9.92 -5.40 -6.54
C TYR A 60 -10.56 -4.15 -5.94
N LYS A 61 -11.12 -3.28 -6.78
CA LYS A 61 -11.83 -2.07 -6.37
C LYS A 61 -13.09 -2.38 -5.59
N LEU A 62 -13.84 -3.42 -5.94
CA LEU A 62 -15.03 -3.82 -5.18
C LEU A 62 -14.65 -4.39 -3.80
N ARG A 63 -13.58 -5.17 -3.72
CA ARG A 63 -13.11 -5.78 -2.47
C ARG A 63 -12.44 -4.78 -1.53
N ASN A 64 -11.63 -3.87 -2.07
CA ASN A 64 -10.77 -2.98 -1.30
C ASN A 64 -11.24 -1.52 -1.32
N GLY A 65 -12.16 -1.17 -2.21
CA GLY A 65 -12.73 0.16 -2.29
C GLY A 65 -13.57 0.46 -1.07
N ARG A 66 -13.39 1.66 -0.51
CA ARG A 66 -14.32 2.19 0.47
C ARG A 66 -15.55 2.68 -0.31
N PRO A 67 -16.78 2.29 0.06
CA PRO A 67 -17.95 2.96 -0.49
C PRO A 67 -17.83 4.43 -0.16
N ASP A 68 -18.09 5.27 -1.15
CA ASP A 68 -18.11 6.71 -0.98
C ASP A 68 -19.02 7.07 0.21
N GLN A 69 -18.48 7.91 1.08
CA GLN A 69 -19.06 8.27 2.37
C GLN A 69 -20.37 9.05 2.20
N THR A 70 -20.77 9.37 0.96
CA THR A 70 -22.02 10.01 0.57
C THR A 70 -23.27 9.24 1.03
N GLN A 71 -23.21 7.93 1.27
CA GLN A 71 -24.32 7.20 1.93
C GLN A 71 -24.21 7.12 3.47
N ARG A 72 -23.06 7.47 4.04
CA ARG A 72 -22.79 7.43 5.50
C ARG A 72 -22.65 8.83 6.10
N GLY A 73 -23.18 9.84 5.41
CA GLY A 73 -22.90 11.25 5.65
C GLY A 73 -24.11 12.16 5.49
N ASN A 74 -25.28 11.76 5.99
CA ASN A 74 -26.27 12.77 6.43
C ASN A 74 -25.86 13.43 7.77
N GLU A 75 -24.70 13.06 8.32
CA GLU A 75 -24.06 13.79 9.41
C GLU A 75 -22.89 14.56 8.83
N SER A 76 -23.10 15.87 8.67
CA SER A 76 -22.07 16.85 8.36
C SER A 76 -20.88 16.67 9.32
N TRP A 77 -19.75 16.16 8.82
CA TRP A 77 -18.49 16.13 9.56
C TRP A 77 -17.92 17.54 9.80
N ASP A 78 -18.55 18.58 9.23
CA ASP A 78 -18.12 19.97 9.26
C ASP A 78 -18.89 20.87 10.23
N VAL A 79 -19.28 20.36 11.40
CA VAL A 79 -19.67 21.24 12.51
C VAL A 79 -19.05 20.77 13.82
N LYS A 80 -17.76 21.08 14.01
CA LYS A 80 -17.31 21.62 15.30
C LYS A 80 -15.99 22.37 15.13
N LYS A 81 -16.09 23.66 15.42
CA LYS A 81 -15.05 24.69 15.44
C LYS A 81 -13.69 24.13 15.88
N HIS A 82 -12.65 24.47 15.11
CA HIS A 82 -11.26 24.38 15.56
C HIS A 82 -11.09 25.16 16.88
N GLN A 83 -11.16 24.47 18.01
CA GLN A 83 -10.57 24.97 19.23
C GLN A 83 -9.06 24.81 19.08
N GLY A 84 -8.36 25.95 19.02
CA GLY A 84 -6.91 26.00 18.94
C GLY A 84 -6.28 25.14 20.02
N SER A 85 -5.29 24.34 19.62
CA SER A 85 -4.49 23.53 20.53
C SER A 85 -3.93 24.39 21.66
N SER A 86 -4.37 24.13 22.90
CA SER A 86 -3.62 24.57 24.07
C SER A 86 -2.35 23.74 24.14
N LYS A 87 -1.21 24.36 23.85
CA LYS A 87 0.12 23.78 24.03
C LYS A 87 0.32 23.34 25.48
N GLY A 88 0.10 22.06 25.77
CA GLY A 88 0.57 21.39 26.97
C GLY A 88 1.80 20.55 26.58
N ALA A 89 2.95 20.86 27.16
CA ALA A 89 4.18 20.12 26.89
C ALA A 89 4.07 18.69 27.46
N SER A 90 4.18 17.66 26.62
CA SER A 90 4.63 16.34 27.06
C SER A 90 5.23 15.52 25.92
N SER A 91 6.06 14.57 26.33
CA SER A 91 7.27 14.05 25.66
C SER A 91 7.04 13.30 24.34
N GLY A 92 8.04 13.38 23.44
CA GLY A 92 8.03 12.75 22.12
C GLY A 92 7.90 11.23 22.15
N ILE A 93 6.94 10.69 21.40
CA ILE A 93 6.80 9.26 21.16
C ILE A 93 7.68 8.87 19.98
N SER A 94 8.78 8.16 20.27
CA SER A 94 9.67 7.58 19.27
C SER A 94 9.23 6.16 18.94
N THR A 95 8.72 5.96 17.72
CA THR A 95 8.17 4.69 17.22
C THR A 95 9.24 3.68 16.75
N LYS A 96 10.46 3.74 17.29
CA LYS A 96 11.50 2.77 16.92
C LYS A 96 11.17 1.43 17.55
N LEU A 97 10.85 0.45 16.71
CA LEU A 97 10.75 -0.97 17.09
C LEU A 97 12.06 -1.39 17.76
N SER A 98 12.06 -1.53 19.09
CA SER A 98 13.22 -2.06 19.80
C SER A 98 13.27 -3.58 19.60
N LYS A 99 14.36 -4.10 19.04
CA LYS A 99 14.62 -5.55 19.01
C LYS A 99 14.69 -6.09 20.44
N ALA A 100 14.20 -7.33 20.65
CA ALA A 100 14.14 -8.00 21.95
C ALA A 100 15.47 -7.99 22.72
N ASP A 101 16.61 -8.02 22.02
CA ASP A 101 17.95 -7.97 22.63
C ASP A 101 18.22 -6.64 23.38
N ALA A 102 17.68 -5.52 22.90
CA ALA A 102 17.82 -4.23 23.57
C ALA A 102 17.01 -4.20 24.88
N PHE A 103 15.84 -4.84 24.89
CA PHE A 103 15.01 -4.98 26.10
C PHE A 103 15.67 -5.89 27.13
N ALA A 104 16.23 -7.03 26.70
CA ALA A 104 16.94 -7.96 27.58
C ALA A 104 18.17 -7.31 28.24
N LYS A 105 18.95 -6.53 27.48
CA LYS A 105 20.12 -5.80 27.99
C LYS A 105 19.74 -4.72 29.00
N ALA A 106 18.64 -4.00 28.76
CA ALA A 106 18.12 -3.00 29.70
C ALA A 106 17.62 -3.66 31.00
N LEU A 107 16.93 -4.80 30.90
CA LEU A 107 16.47 -5.57 32.05
C LEU A 107 17.64 -6.05 32.92
N ALA A 108 18.71 -6.56 32.30
CA ALA A 108 19.92 -7.00 33.01
C ALA A 108 20.64 -5.86 33.73
N GLN A 109 20.64 -4.65 33.15
CA GLN A 109 21.19 -3.45 33.79
C GLN A 109 20.33 -2.98 34.98
N ALA A 110 19.00 -3.02 34.83
CA ALA A 110 18.08 -2.62 35.90
C ALA A 110 18.09 -3.59 37.09
N THR A 111 18.33 -4.88 36.83
CA THR A 111 18.36 -5.94 37.86
C THR A 111 19.75 -6.21 38.42
N SER A 112 20.80 -5.64 37.82
CA SER A 112 22.16 -5.73 38.37
C SER A 112 22.23 -5.04 39.73
N LYS A 113 22.57 -5.81 40.77
CA LYS A 113 22.79 -5.29 42.12
C LYS A 113 23.94 -4.29 42.10
N LYS A 114 23.64 -3.04 42.48
CA LYS A 114 24.64 -1.99 42.72
C LYS A 114 25.67 -2.50 43.74
N PRO A 115 26.99 -2.45 43.44
CA PRO A 115 27.99 -2.83 44.43
C PRO A 115 27.90 -1.90 45.65
N LYS A 116 27.95 -2.49 46.85
CA LYS A 116 28.10 -1.74 48.09
C LYS A 116 29.52 -1.18 48.11
N ALA A 117 29.64 0.13 48.21
CA ALA A 117 30.91 0.76 48.53
C ALA A 117 31.15 0.56 50.03
N THR A 118 32.08 -0.33 50.36
CA THR A 118 33.17 -0.20 51.35
C THR A 118 33.93 -1.53 51.38
#